data_AF-A0A2N2H2I1-F1
#
_entry.id   AF-A0A2N2H2I1-F1
#
_cell.length_a   1.000
_cell.length_b   1.000
_cell.length_c   1.000
_cell.angle_alpha   90.00
_cell.angle_beta   90.00
_cell.angle_gamma   90.00
#
_symmetry.space_group_name_H-M   'P 1'
#
loop_
_entity.id
_entity.type
_entity.pdbx_description
1 polymer ?
#
loop_
_entity_poly.entity_id
_entity_poly.type
_entity_poly.pdbx_seq_one_letter_code
_entity_poly.pdbx_strand_id
1 'polypeptide(L)'
;MASGLGLLLGAGCTVPLEENPDVCTTGDAMCRDVDTLVFCDENHVRQVVDCNDYCVANYGVDWTSHGCSAENADNRCQCDYDQIDGMIAQCYPDEIYCQDEEYITYCDMTQGYGDFTGTPATLTCDQYCKTTLGPDYSSYLGCTADNTGNLCNCEYDMIDGDIAECVPSDILCMDGGQVAICNDSYYYDYFNCTDKCVTDQGEGAISLGCDPAVTEDPCQCVIPE
;
A
#
# COMPACT_ATOMS: atom_id res chain seq x y z
N MET A 1 -21.60 -89.55 -7.61
CA MET A 1 -21.51 -88.44 -6.63
C MET A 1 -20.09 -87.89 -6.70
N ALA A 2 -19.99 -86.56 -6.64
CA ALA A 2 -18.87 -85.77 -7.11
C ALA A 2 -17.54 -86.06 -6.40
N SER A 3 -16.49 -86.08 -7.22
CA SER A 3 -15.08 -86.05 -6.85
C SER A 3 -14.64 -84.63 -6.49
N GLY A 4 -13.62 -84.54 -5.64
CA GLY A 4 -12.48 -83.66 -5.92
C GLY A 4 -12.20 -82.55 -4.93
N LEU A 5 -11.52 -82.90 -3.84
CA LEU A 5 -10.49 -82.04 -3.24
C LEU A 5 -9.26 -82.03 -4.18
N GLY A 6 -8.67 -80.86 -4.41
CA GLY A 6 -7.40 -80.73 -5.12
C GLY A 6 -6.84 -79.33 -5.01
N LEU A 7 -5.94 -79.11 -4.04
CA LEU A 7 -4.96 -78.02 -4.09
C LEU A 7 -4.05 -78.26 -5.31
N LEU A 8 -3.91 -77.27 -6.18
CA LEU A 8 -2.82 -77.21 -7.16
C LEU A 8 -2.28 -75.78 -7.26
N LEU A 9 -0.98 -75.68 -7.04
CA LEU A 9 -0.14 -74.52 -7.38
C LEU A 9 -0.30 -74.17 -8.87
N GLY A 10 -0.67 -72.92 -9.17
CA GLY A 10 -0.46 -72.28 -10.47
C GLY A 10 0.61 -71.22 -10.28
N ALA A 11 1.83 -71.44 -10.76
CA ALA A 11 2.27 -71.00 -12.08
C ALA A 11 2.26 -69.47 -12.17
N GLY A 12 3.46 -68.90 -12.21
CA GLY A 12 3.66 -67.47 -12.39
C GLY A 12 2.89 -66.97 -13.59
N CYS A 13 2.03 -65.99 -13.35
CA CYS A 13 1.63 -65.07 -14.40
C CYS A 13 2.81 -64.10 -14.58
N THR A 14 3.77 -64.49 -15.43
CA THR A 14 4.52 -63.49 -16.19
C THR A 14 3.51 -62.84 -17.12
N VAL A 15 2.87 -61.78 -16.63
CA VAL A 15 2.06 -60.90 -17.48
C VAL A 15 3.02 -60.37 -18.56
N PRO A 16 2.67 -60.49 -19.85
CA PRO A 16 3.44 -59.84 -20.90
C PRO A 16 3.58 -58.36 -20.54
N LEU A 17 4.79 -57.82 -20.68
CA LEU A 17 5.11 -56.40 -20.53
C LEU A 17 4.54 -55.58 -21.71
N GLU A 18 3.30 -55.87 -22.12
CA GLU A 18 2.56 -55.08 -23.09
C GLU A 18 1.22 -54.67 -22.47
N GLU A 19 1.05 -53.35 -22.40
CA GLU A 19 -0.19 -52.63 -22.15
C GLU A 19 -0.73 -52.68 -20.72
N ASN A 20 0.02 -52.10 -19.79
CA ASN A 20 -0.66 -51.33 -18.75
C ASN A 20 -1.18 -50.04 -19.44
N PRO A 21 -2.50 -49.87 -19.64
CA PRO A 21 -3.06 -48.75 -20.40
C PRO A 21 -2.77 -47.38 -19.76
N ASP A 22 -2.26 -47.39 -18.53
CA ASP A 22 -1.85 -46.21 -17.77
C ASP A 22 -0.35 -45.89 -17.88
N VAL A 23 0.47 -46.77 -18.48
CA VAL A 23 1.90 -46.47 -18.70
C VAL A 23 2.03 -45.51 -19.87
N CYS A 24 2.40 -44.28 -19.55
CA CYS A 24 2.71 -43.23 -20.51
C CYS A 24 4.23 -43.05 -20.63
N THR A 25 4.68 -42.38 -21.70
CA THR A 25 6.09 -42.01 -21.85
C THR A 25 6.34 -40.76 -21.03
N THR A 26 7.34 -40.78 -20.14
CA THR A 26 7.73 -39.59 -19.38
C THR A 26 8.00 -38.42 -20.33
N GLY A 27 7.41 -37.28 -20.03
CA GLY A 27 7.48 -36.09 -20.88
C GLY A 27 6.33 -35.97 -21.88
N ASP A 28 5.56 -37.03 -22.16
CA ASP A 28 4.31 -36.92 -22.93
C ASP A 28 3.36 -35.98 -22.19
N ALA A 29 2.86 -34.98 -22.91
CA ALA A 29 1.90 -34.01 -22.40
C ALA A 29 0.85 -33.71 -23.46
N MET A 30 -0.37 -33.47 -23.00
CA MET A 30 -1.46 -32.97 -23.83
C MET A 30 -2.33 -32.03 -23.00
N CYS A 31 -2.93 -31.04 -23.67
CA CYS A 31 -3.97 -30.23 -23.07
C CYS A 31 -5.31 -30.93 -23.32
N ARG A 32 -5.99 -31.33 -22.24
CA ARG A 32 -7.32 -31.93 -22.34
C ARG A 32 -8.36 -30.87 -22.74
N ASP A 33 -8.19 -29.69 -22.17
CA ASP A 33 -8.97 -28.48 -22.40
C ASP A 33 -8.03 -27.27 -22.19
N VAL A 34 -8.59 -26.06 -22.21
CA VAL A 34 -7.81 -24.82 -22.12
C VAL A 34 -7.08 -24.67 -20.79
N ASP A 35 -7.58 -25.28 -19.71
CA ASP A 35 -7.09 -25.06 -18.35
C ASP A 35 -6.54 -26.35 -17.69
N THR A 36 -6.65 -27.50 -18.34
CA THR A 36 -6.20 -28.78 -17.80
C THR A 36 -5.03 -29.37 -18.59
N LEU A 37 -3.90 -29.56 -17.91
CA LEU A 37 -2.75 -30.31 -18.41
C LEU A 37 -2.84 -31.78 -18.00
N VAL A 38 -2.65 -32.67 -18.97
CA VAL A 38 -2.43 -34.10 -18.75
C VAL A 38 -1.00 -34.43 -19.14
N PHE A 39 -0.17 -34.85 -18.18
CA PHE A 39 1.22 -35.18 -18.44
C PHE A 39 1.64 -36.49 -17.78
N CYS A 40 2.67 -37.12 -18.34
CA CYS A 40 3.28 -38.30 -17.76
C CYS A 40 4.43 -37.91 -16.83
N ASP A 41 4.35 -38.30 -15.57
CA ASP A 41 5.40 -38.04 -14.59
C ASP A 41 6.59 -39.02 -14.72
N GLU A 42 7.59 -38.85 -13.86
CA GLU A 42 8.80 -39.68 -13.81
C GLU A 42 8.52 -41.13 -13.38
N ASN A 43 7.34 -41.41 -12.79
CA ASN A 43 6.93 -42.74 -12.37
C ASN A 43 6.08 -43.44 -13.45
N HIS A 44 6.01 -42.89 -14.65
CA HIS A 44 5.17 -43.37 -15.76
C HIS A 44 3.67 -43.37 -15.44
N VAL A 45 3.22 -42.44 -14.58
CA VAL A 45 1.81 -42.27 -14.23
C VAL A 45 1.27 -41.02 -14.91
N ARG A 46 0.07 -41.13 -15.50
CA ARG A 46 -0.65 -39.98 -16.04
C ARG A 46 -1.18 -39.12 -14.89
N GLN A 47 -0.69 -37.89 -14.83
CA GLN A 47 -1.22 -36.84 -13.99
C GLN A 47 -2.23 -36.02 -14.78
N VAL A 48 -3.31 -35.62 -14.11
CA VAL A 48 -4.30 -34.68 -14.64
C VAL A 48 -4.35 -33.54 -13.63
N VAL A 49 -3.90 -32.37 -14.04
CA VAL A 49 -3.78 -31.21 -13.17
C VAL A 49 -4.52 -30.02 -13.78
N ASP A 50 -5.17 -29.26 -12.92
CA ASP A 50 -5.59 -27.90 -13.25
C ASP A 50 -4.33 -27.04 -13.39
N CYS A 51 -4.24 -26.28 -14.46
CA CYS A 51 -3.04 -25.52 -14.76
C CYS A 51 -2.83 -24.37 -13.78
N ASN A 52 -3.89 -23.78 -13.22
CA ASN A 52 -3.75 -22.75 -12.20
C ASN A 52 -3.20 -23.34 -10.91
N ASP A 53 -3.75 -24.48 -10.47
CA ASP A 53 -3.22 -25.21 -9.31
C ASP A 53 -1.76 -25.62 -9.50
N TYR A 54 -1.39 -26.04 -10.73
CA TYR A 54 -0.01 -26.37 -11.08
C TYR A 54 0.92 -25.16 -10.95
N CYS A 55 0.52 -23.98 -11.45
CA CYS A 55 1.31 -22.76 -11.35
C CYS A 55 1.52 -22.35 -9.89
N VAL A 56 0.46 -22.37 -9.09
CA VAL A 56 0.52 -22.06 -7.65
C VAL A 56 1.44 -23.03 -6.89
N ALA A 57 1.35 -24.33 -7.18
CA ALA A 57 2.14 -25.34 -6.48
C ALA A 57 3.64 -25.30 -6.82
N ASN A 58 4.01 -24.90 -8.04
CA ASN A 58 5.41 -24.94 -8.50
C ASN A 58 6.13 -23.59 -8.38
N TYR A 59 5.42 -22.48 -8.57
CA TYR A 59 6.01 -21.14 -8.62
C TYR A 59 5.56 -20.23 -7.47
N GLY A 60 4.49 -20.59 -6.76
CA GLY A 60 3.96 -19.86 -5.61
C GLY A 60 2.58 -19.24 -5.87
N VAL A 61 1.94 -18.75 -4.81
CA VAL A 61 0.56 -18.23 -4.85
C VAL A 61 0.33 -17.06 -5.80
N ASP A 62 1.40 -16.37 -6.21
CA ASP A 62 1.37 -15.22 -7.11
C ASP A 62 1.52 -15.60 -8.60
N TRP A 63 1.34 -16.86 -8.97
CA TRP A 63 1.45 -17.35 -10.34
C TRP A 63 0.13 -17.97 -10.79
N THR A 64 -0.34 -17.54 -11.96
CA THR A 64 -1.60 -18.01 -12.55
C THR A 64 -1.36 -18.65 -13.91
N SER A 65 -2.28 -19.50 -14.32
CA SER A 65 -2.30 -20.03 -15.68
C SER A 65 -3.19 -19.16 -16.56
N HIS A 66 -2.69 -18.78 -17.75
CA HIS A 66 -3.53 -18.18 -18.80
C HIS A 66 -3.87 -19.17 -19.93
N GLY A 67 -3.58 -20.45 -19.73
CA GLY A 67 -3.92 -21.52 -20.64
C GLY A 67 -2.97 -22.70 -20.58
N CYS A 68 -3.28 -23.71 -21.39
CA CYS A 68 -2.46 -24.91 -21.54
C CYS A 68 -1.77 -24.94 -22.91
N SER A 69 -0.45 -25.18 -22.89
CA SER A 69 0.39 -25.38 -24.07
C SER A 69 1.35 -26.55 -23.85
N ALA A 70 0.87 -27.78 -24.07
CA ALA A 70 1.63 -29.00 -23.83
C ALA A 70 2.93 -29.11 -24.64
N GLU A 71 3.04 -28.40 -25.77
CA GLU A 71 4.24 -28.34 -26.61
C GLU A 71 5.36 -27.50 -25.97
N ASN A 72 5.02 -26.57 -25.07
CA ASN A 72 5.99 -25.75 -24.36
C ASN A 72 6.51 -26.50 -23.13
N ALA A 73 7.56 -27.31 -23.30
CA ALA A 73 8.09 -28.17 -22.24
C ALA A 73 8.48 -27.41 -20.95
N ASP A 74 8.93 -26.16 -21.07
CA ASP A 74 9.37 -25.32 -19.95
C ASP A 74 8.20 -24.60 -19.27
N ASN A 75 7.09 -24.37 -19.98
CA ASN A 75 5.93 -23.67 -19.46
C ASN A 75 4.60 -24.23 -20.00
N ARG A 76 4.32 -25.49 -19.65
CA ARG A 76 3.19 -26.26 -20.20
C ARG A 76 1.81 -25.72 -19.79
N CYS A 77 1.75 -25.11 -18.62
CA CYS A 77 0.53 -24.49 -18.10
C CYS A 77 0.52 -22.98 -18.29
N GLN A 78 1.39 -22.47 -19.15
CA GLN A 78 1.58 -21.04 -19.40
C GLN A 78 1.49 -20.23 -18.10
N CYS A 79 2.22 -20.71 -17.10
CA CYS A 79 2.36 -20.08 -15.80
C CYS A 79 3.10 -18.78 -16.03
N ASP A 80 2.37 -17.70 -15.90
CA ASP A 80 2.94 -16.39 -15.81
C ASP A 80 2.78 -15.93 -14.38
N TYR A 81 3.73 -15.12 -13.94
CA TYR A 81 3.55 -14.38 -12.72
C TYR A 81 2.29 -13.55 -12.90
N ASP A 82 1.33 -13.78 -12.02
CA ASP A 82 0.02 -13.21 -12.13
C ASP A 82 0.09 -11.68 -12.02
N GLN A 83 -0.03 -11.02 -13.16
CA GLN A 83 -0.27 -9.57 -13.24
C GLN A 83 -1.78 -9.24 -13.32
N ILE A 84 -2.66 -10.25 -13.35
CA ILE A 84 -4.05 -10.11 -13.80
C ILE A 84 -5.08 -10.34 -12.67
N ASP A 85 -4.80 -11.20 -11.69
CA ASP A 85 -5.44 -11.13 -10.36
C ASP A 85 -4.49 -10.45 -9.34
N GLY A 86 -3.21 -10.31 -9.73
CA GLY A 86 -2.16 -9.44 -9.20
C GLY A 86 -1.97 -8.14 -9.99
N MET A 87 -3.05 -7.39 -10.26
CA MET A 87 -2.91 -5.99 -10.66
C MET A 87 -2.37 -5.16 -9.48
N ILE A 88 -1.05 -4.99 -9.42
CA ILE A 88 -0.57 -3.61 -9.34
C ILE A 88 -0.98 -3.01 -10.68
N ALA A 89 -2.12 -2.31 -10.74
CA ALA A 89 -2.58 -1.76 -12.01
C ALA A 89 -1.54 -0.73 -12.46
N GLN A 90 -0.61 -1.10 -13.35
CA GLN A 90 0.47 -0.19 -13.72
C GLN A 90 -0.15 1.13 -14.19
N CYS A 91 0.20 2.20 -13.51
CA CYS A 91 -0.35 3.50 -13.77
C CYS A 91 0.73 4.42 -14.34
N TYR A 92 0.28 5.49 -14.98
CA TYR A 92 1.14 6.59 -15.40
C TYR A 92 1.08 7.75 -14.39
N PRO A 93 2.14 8.58 -14.27
CA PRO A 93 2.18 9.69 -13.31
C PRO A 93 1.00 10.68 -13.42
N ASP A 94 0.38 10.79 -14.60
CA ASP A 94 -0.76 11.63 -14.89
C ASP A 94 -2.12 10.97 -14.61
N GLU A 95 -2.12 9.67 -14.27
CA GLU A 95 -3.33 8.94 -13.87
C GLU A 95 -3.61 9.19 -12.38
N ILE A 96 -4.40 10.23 -12.15
CA ILE A 96 -4.89 10.63 -10.84
C ILE A 96 -6.40 10.88 -10.89
N TYR A 97 -7.14 10.34 -9.94
CA TYR A 97 -8.59 10.50 -9.89
C TYR A 97 -9.13 10.33 -8.47
N CYS A 98 -10.27 10.97 -8.21
CA CYS A 98 -11.00 10.79 -6.97
C CYS A 98 -11.75 9.46 -6.98
N GLN A 99 -11.51 8.63 -5.97
CA GLN A 99 -12.28 7.41 -5.78
C GLN A 99 -13.63 7.73 -5.13
N ASP A 100 -13.63 8.65 -4.18
CA ASP A 100 -14.81 9.26 -3.55
C ASP A 100 -14.47 10.67 -3.04
N GLU A 101 -15.29 11.24 -2.15
CA GLU A 101 -15.10 12.60 -1.59
C GLU A 101 -13.88 12.71 -0.65
N GLU A 102 -13.35 11.60 -0.12
CA GLU A 102 -12.26 11.58 0.86
C GLU A 102 -10.96 10.99 0.27
N TYR A 103 -11.09 10.04 -0.64
CA TYR A 103 -9.98 9.23 -1.16
C TYR A 103 -9.58 9.61 -2.57
N ILE A 104 -8.27 9.65 -2.79
CA ILE A 104 -7.65 9.82 -4.10
C ILE A 104 -6.85 8.58 -4.46
N THR A 105 -6.95 8.18 -5.73
CA THR A 105 -6.04 7.20 -6.32
C THR A 105 -5.06 7.94 -7.21
N TYR A 106 -3.77 7.76 -6.96
CA TYR A 106 -2.69 8.34 -7.75
C TYR A 106 -1.64 7.27 -8.07
N CYS A 107 -0.78 7.58 -9.03
CA CYS A 107 0.31 6.70 -9.36
C CYS A 107 1.55 6.89 -8.47
N ASP A 108 1.80 5.94 -7.57
CA ASP A 108 3.00 5.90 -6.75
C ASP A 108 4.18 5.35 -7.55
N MET A 109 5.04 6.28 -7.99
CA MET A 109 6.25 5.98 -8.73
C MET A 109 7.38 5.42 -7.85
N THR A 110 7.28 5.50 -6.52
CA THR A 110 8.32 4.98 -5.62
C THR A 110 8.33 3.45 -5.56
N GLN A 111 7.18 2.83 -5.85
CA GLN A 111 7.01 1.37 -5.91
C GLN A 111 6.97 0.84 -7.35
N GLY A 112 7.34 1.67 -8.33
CA GLY A 112 7.29 1.34 -9.75
C GLY A 112 8.40 0.37 -10.19
N TYR A 113 8.11 -0.39 -11.24
CA TYR A 113 9.04 -1.34 -11.87
C TYR A 113 9.81 -0.74 -13.07
N GLY A 114 9.59 0.54 -13.39
CA GLY A 114 10.26 1.24 -14.49
C GLY A 114 10.22 2.76 -14.36
N ASP A 115 10.96 3.45 -15.21
CA ASP A 115 11.15 4.92 -15.15
C ASP A 115 9.87 5.72 -15.46
N PHE A 116 8.83 5.07 -15.99
CA PHE A 116 7.63 5.71 -16.50
C PHE A 116 6.33 5.05 -16.02
N THR A 117 6.40 4.06 -15.14
CA THR A 117 5.23 3.37 -14.61
C THR A 117 5.33 3.20 -13.09
N GLY A 118 4.20 3.37 -12.41
CA GLY A 118 4.09 3.22 -10.97
C GLY A 118 3.00 2.24 -10.56
N THR A 119 2.71 2.25 -9.27
CA THR A 119 1.69 1.43 -8.62
C THR A 119 0.54 2.33 -8.15
N PRO A 120 -0.74 2.02 -8.40
CA PRO A 120 -1.83 2.83 -7.92
C PRO A 120 -1.86 2.74 -6.40
N ALA A 121 -1.76 3.88 -5.76
CA ALA A 121 -1.93 4.01 -4.33
C ALA A 121 -3.21 4.79 -4.08
N THR A 122 -4.06 4.25 -3.22
CA THR A 122 -5.25 4.94 -2.74
C THR A 122 -5.00 5.36 -1.30
N LEU A 123 -5.10 6.66 -1.05
CA LEU A 123 -4.90 7.27 0.26
C LEU A 123 -6.01 8.29 0.49
N THR A 124 -6.17 8.72 1.74
CA THR A 124 -6.97 9.93 2.02
C THR A 124 -6.30 11.14 1.35
N CYS A 125 -7.09 12.12 0.94
CA CYS A 125 -6.54 13.34 0.33
C CYS A 125 -5.57 14.08 1.27
N ASP A 126 -5.81 14.06 2.58
CA ASP A 126 -4.89 14.61 3.58
C ASP A 126 -3.52 13.92 3.54
N GLN A 127 -3.50 12.59 3.55
CA GLN A 127 -2.25 11.82 3.43
C GLN A 127 -1.55 12.05 2.09
N TYR A 128 -2.31 12.18 1.00
CA TYR A 128 -1.76 12.49 -0.32
C TYR A 128 -1.06 13.85 -0.33
N CYS A 129 -1.70 14.89 0.21
CA CYS A 129 -1.11 16.23 0.30
C CYS A 129 0.19 16.22 1.11
N LYS A 130 0.18 15.54 2.27
CA LYS A 130 1.36 15.40 3.14
C LYS A 130 2.52 14.68 2.47
N THR A 131 2.20 13.63 1.73
CA THR A 131 3.20 12.77 1.08
C THR A 131 3.81 13.44 -0.15
N THR A 132 3.02 14.21 -0.91
CA THR A 132 3.45 14.78 -2.20
C THR A 132 4.01 16.19 -2.10
N LEU A 133 3.46 17.03 -1.21
CA LEU A 133 3.85 18.44 -1.06
C LEU A 133 4.62 18.72 0.23
N GLY A 134 4.56 17.82 1.21
CA GLY A 134 5.28 17.91 2.49
C GLY A 134 4.33 17.93 3.70
N PRO A 135 4.85 17.73 4.92
CA PRO A 135 4.04 17.55 6.12
C PRO A 135 3.15 18.75 6.47
N ASP A 136 3.51 19.94 5.99
CA ASP A 136 2.79 21.20 6.17
C ASP A 136 1.69 21.40 5.10
N TYR A 137 1.17 20.35 4.47
CA TYR A 137 0.08 20.44 3.50
C TYR A 137 -1.05 19.49 3.86
N SER A 138 -2.30 19.95 3.74
CA SER A 138 -3.49 19.17 4.09
C SER A 138 -4.61 19.43 3.09
N SER A 139 -5.60 18.54 3.11
CA SER A 139 -6.78 18.65 2.26
C SER A 139 -7.91 19.36 3.01
N TYR A 140 -8.45 20.45 2.48
CA TYR A 140 -9.52 21.22 3.14
C TYR A 140 -10.94 20.89 2.64
N LEU A 141 -11.08 20.31 1.45
CA LEU A 141 -12.37 19.93 0.84
C LEU A 141 -12.44 18.46 0.41
N GLY A 142 -11.42 17.67 0.73
CA GLY A 142 -11.30 16.31 0.23
C GLY A 142 -11.06 16.28 -1.28
N CYS A 143 -11.47 15.19 -1.92
CA CYS A 143 -11.26 14.97 -3.34
C CYS A 143 -12.40 15.55 -4.18
N THR A 144 -12.07 16.43 -5.14
CA THR A 144 -13.01 17.09 -6.04
C THR A 144 -12.58 16.91 -7.49
N ALA A 145 -13.27 16.04 -8.23
CA ALA A 145 -12.97 15.73 -9.63
C ALA A 145 -13.04 16.95 -10.57
N ASP A 146 -13.81 17.98 -10.19
CA ASP A 146 -13.97 19.22 -10.97
C ASP A 146 -12.72 20.15 -10.89
N ASN A 147 -11.82 19.92 -9.93
CA ASN A 147 -10.57 20.67 -9.78
C ASN A 147 -9.38 19.87 -10.34
N THR A 148 -9.31 19.75 -11.67
CA THR A 148 -8.32 18.88 -12.34
C THR A 148 -6.85 19.24 -12.07
N GLY A 149 -6.56 20.45 -11.58
CA GLY A 149 -5.20 20.88 -11.22
C GLY A 149 -4.84 20.66 -9.75
N ASN A 150 -5.83 20.44 -8.89
CA ASN A 150 -5.66 20.22 -7.46
C ASN A 150 -6.83 19.38 -6.92
N LEU A 151 -6.89 18.11 -7.35
CA LEU A 151 -8.01 17.22 -7.07
C LEU A 151 -8.24 17.04 -5.56
N CYS A 152 -7.19 16.99 -4.75
CA CYS A 152 -7.31 16.89 -3.30
C CYS A 152 -7.44 18.23 -2.57
N ASN A 153 -7.53 19.35 -3.31
CA ASN A 153 -7.55 20.68 -2.72
C ASN A 153 -6.43 20.85 -1.67
N CYS A 154 -5.23 20.39 -2.03
CA CYS A 154 -4.07 20.50 -1.16
C CYS A 154 -3.70 21.97 -1.00
N GLU A 155 -3.67 22.42 0.23
CA GLU A 155 -3.20 23.73 0.62
C GLU A 155 -2.18 23.58 1.73
N TYR A 156 -1.33 24.60 1.89
CA TYR A 156 -0.37 24.64 2.97
C TYR A 156 -1.14 24.65 4.29
N ASP A 157 -1.07 23.53 5.00
CA ASP A 157 -1.58 23.34 6.34
C ASP A 157 -0.68 24.10 7.30
N MET A 158 -1.06 25.35 7.53
CA MET A 158 -0.65 26.04 8.74
C MET A 158 -1.37 25.33 9.87
N ILE A 159 -0.70 24.35 10.48
CA ILE A 159 -1.17 23.54 11.62
C ILE A 159 -2.19 24.31 12.46
N ASP A 160 -3.42 23.80 12.46
CA ASP A 160 -4.63 24.18 13.20
C ASP A 160 -5.74 24.77 12.34
N GLY A 161 -6.81 23.97 12.20
CA GLY A 161 -7.99 24.27 11.41
C GLY A 161 -8.63 25.63 11.71
N ASP A 162 -9.30 26.11 10.67
CA ASP A 162 -9.75 27.49 10.46
C ASP A 162 -8.61 28.45 10.13
N ILE A 163 -8.92 29.39 9.24
CA ILE A 163 -8.28 30.69 9.28
C ILE A 163 -8.44 31.19 10.71
N ALA A 164 -7.47 30.94 11.58
CA ALA A 164 -7.17 31.85 12.66
C ALA A 164 -6.56 33.08 11.98
N GLU A 165 -7.43 33.87 11.33
CA GLU A 165 -7.21 35.30 11.18
C GLU A 165 -7.01 35.79 12.60
N CYS A 166 -5.76 35.80 13.05
CA CYS A 166 -5.41 36.48 14.25
C CYS A 166 -5.37 37.95 13.89
N VAL A 167 -5.93 38.80 14.73
CA VAL A 167 -5.73 40.23 14.57
C VAL A 167 -4.27 40.51 14.96
N PRO A 168 -3.49 41.30 14.19
CA PRO A 168 -2.16 41.69 14.62
C PRO A 168 -2.18 42.20 16.06
N SER A 169 -1.28 41.69 16.89
CA SER A 169 -1.24 41.87 18.36
C SER A 169 -2.23 41.04 19.19
N ASP A 170 -2.94 40.08 18.60
CA ASP A 170 -3.68 39.08 19.37
C ASP A 170 -2.71 38.24 20.19
N ILE A 171 -3.10 37.99 21.44
CA ILE A 171 -2.28 37.28 22.43
C ILE A 171 -3.04 36.06 22.91
N LEU A 172 -2.40 34.90 22.81
CA LEU A 172 -2.88 33.65 23.37
C LEU A 172 -1.93 33.18 24.46
N CYS A 173 -2.49 32.86 25.62
CA CYS A 173 -1.76 32.23 26.70
C CYS A 173 -1.96 30.72 26.65
N MET A 174 -0.86 29.99 26.54
CA MET A 174 -0.87 28.54 26.43
C MET A 174 -0.46 27.90 27.76
N ASP A 175 -0.86 26.63 27.91
CA ASP A 175 -0.42 25.82 29.04
C ASP A 175 1.12 25.73 29.08
N GLY A 176 1.67 25.69 30.29
CA GLY A 176 3.13 25.60 30.48
C GLY A 176 3.87 26.94 30.45
N GLY A 177 3.16 28.08 30.47
CA GLY A 177 3.79 29.41 30.59
C GLY A 177 4.35 29.94 29.27
N GLN A 178 3.74 29.54 28.16
CA GLN A 178 4.05 30.06 26.83
C GLN A 178 3.03 31.13 26.43
N VAL A 179 3.49 32.11 25.67
CA VAL A 179 2.67 33.15 25.03
C VAL A 179 2.83 33.07 23.52
N ALA A 180 1.73 33.17 22.78
CA ALA A 180 1.71 33.30 21.33
C ALA A 180 1.22 34.71 20.96
N ILE A 181 1.94 35.43 20.10
CA ILE A 181 1.62 36.80 19.68
C ILE A 181 1.49 36.85 18.16
N CYS A 182 0.34 37.31 17.66
CA CYS A 182 0.11 37.45 16.22
C CYS A 182 0.89 38.63 15.63
N ASN A 183 1.70 38.38 14.59
CA ASN A 183 2.61 39.38 14.02
C ASN A 183 2.03 40.10 12.79
N ASP A 184 1.43 39.35 11.85
CA ASP A 184 1.10 39.86 10.51
C ASP A 184 -0.26 39.38 9.97
N SER A 185 -1.19 39.06 10.87
CA SER A 185 -2.56 38.59 10.61
C SER A 185 -2.70 37.13 10.21
N TYR A 186 -1.58 36.43 10.04
CA TYR A 186 -1.56 35.03 9.64
C TYR A 186 -0.63 34.17 10.50
N TYR A 187 0.35 34.77 11.18
CA TYR A 187 1.33 34.02 11.98
C TYR A 187 1.36 34.46 13.45
N TYR A 188 1.33 33.45 14.34
CA TYR A 188 1.67 33.60 15.75
C TYR A 188 3.15 33.28 15.99
N ASP A 189 3.85 34.21 16.63
CA ASP A 189 5.17 33.97 17.20
C ASP A 189 5.04 33.43 18.63
N TYR A 190 5.71 32.32 18.92
CA TYR A 190 5.63 31.63 20.21
C TYR A 190 6.85 31.92 21.08
N PHE A 191 6.61 32.29 22.34
CA PHE A 191 7.66 32.59 23.30
C PHE A 191 7.41 31.86 24.62
N ASN A 192 8.47 31.36 25.25
CA ASN A 192 8.42 31.02 26.66
C ASN A 192 8.46 32.32 27.48
N CYS A 193 7.50 32.52 28.39
CA CYS A 193 7.42 33.79 29.11
C CYS A 193 8.64 34.06 29.99
N THR A 194 9.29 33.03 30.54
CA THR A 194 10.52 33.22 31.33
C THR A 194 11.65 33.75 30.45
N ASP A 195 11.86 33.14 29.28
CA ASP A 195 12.90 33.56 28.33
C ASP A 195 12.61 34.94 27.73
N LYS A 196 11.33 35.22 27.46
CA LYS A 196 10.88 36.52 26.98
C LYS A 196 11.17 37.63 28.01
N CYS A 197 10.88 37.41 29.29
CA CYS A 197 11.19 38.39 30.33
C CYS A 197 12.69 38.68 30.44
N VAL A 198 13.53 37.66 30.35
CA VAL A 198 15.00 37.84 30.35
C VAL A 198 15.46 38.61 29.11
N THR A 199 14.83 38.37 27.96
CA THR A 199 15.15 39.06 26.71
C THR A 199 14.73 40.54 26.76
N ASP A 200 13.54 40.83 27.29
CA ASP A 200 12.94 42.17 27.27
C ASP A 200 13.48 43.07 28.39
N GLN A 201 13.71 42.52 29.59
CA GLN A 201 14.11 43.28 30.78
C GLN A 201 15.53 42.99 31.28
N GLY A 202 16.18 41.93 30.80
CA GLY A 202 17.56 41.56 31.15
C GLY A 202 17.69 40.40 32.14
N GLU A 203 18.93 40.00 32.41
CA GLU A 203 19.24 38.91 33.34
C GLU A 203 18.67 39.17 34.74
N GLY A 204 17.97 38.17 35.29
CA GLY A 204 17.31 38.25 36.59
C GLY A 204 15.82 38.58 36.53
N ALA A 205 15.29 38.94 35.36
CA ALA A 205 13.85 39.07 35.16
C ALA A 205 13.14 37.70 35.23
N ILE A 206 11.96 37.68 35.84
CA ILE A 206 11.10 36.49 35.96
C ILE A 206 9.71 36.80 35.40
N SER A 207 9.04 35.78 34.88
CA SER A 207 7.62 35.87 34.53
C SER A 207 6.75 35.51 35.74
N LEU A 208 5.70 36.30 35.97
CA LEU A 208 4.67 35.99 36.96
C LEU A 208 3.51 35.15 36.39
N GLY A 209 3.51 34.91 35.08
CA GLY A 209 2.47 34.16 34.37
C GLY A 209 2.16 34.79 33.01
N CYS A 210 1.24 34.18 32.27
CA CYS A 210 0.73 34.75 31.02
C CYS A 210 -0.66 35.36 31.28
N ASP A 211 -0.84 36.62 30.90
CA ASP A 211 -2.12 37.34 30.93
C ASP A 211 -2.37 38.05 29.59
N PRO A 212 -3.33 37.56 28.77
CA PRO A 212 -3.59 38.13 27.46
C PRO A 212 -4.28 39.50 27.52
N ALA A 213 -4.76 39.92 28.70
CA ALA A 213 -5.34 41.25 28.89
C ALA A 213 -4.28 42.36 29.01
N VAL A 214 -3.01 42.02 29.28
CA VAL A 214 -1.91 42.97 29.44
C VAL A 214 -1.10 43.00 28.14
N THR A 215 -1.59 43.69 27.12
CA THR A 215 -1.01 43.65 25.78
C THR A 215 0.44 44.12 25.68
N GLU A 216 0.86 45.04 26.56
CA GLU A 216 2.24 45.57 26.58
C GLU A 216 3.23 44.63 27.29
N ASP A 217 2.74 43.78 28.18
CA ASP A 217 3.55 42.83 28.97
C ASP A 217 2.72 41.58 29.29
N PRO A 218 2.45 40.73 28.29
CA PRO A 218 1.61 39.57 28.49
C PRO A 218 2.26 38.52 29.38
N CYS A 219 3.58 38.60 29.61
CA CYS A 219 4.31 37.69 30.47
C CYS A 219 4.51 38.21 31.91
N GLN A 220 3.95 39.39 32.22
CA GLN A 220 4.00 40.03 33.54
C GLN A 220 5.41 40.01 34.12
N CYS A 221 6.35 40.53 33.34
CA CYS A 221 7.77 40.46 33.62
C CYS A 221 8.17 41.41 34.75
N VAL A 222 8.86 40.88 35.75
CA VAL A 222 9.40 41.67 36.87
C VAL A 222 10.86 41.33 37.15
N ILE A 223 11.63 42.32 37.59
CA ILE A 223 12.95 42.14 38.18
C ILE A 223 12.77 42.16 39.71
N PRO A 224 12.99 41.04 40.41
CA PRO A 224 12.97 41.03 41.88
C PRO A 224 14.06 41.94 42.46
N GLU A 225 13.72 42.71 43.49
CA GLU A 225 14.69 43.52 44.25
C GLU A 225 15.69 42.66 45.06
#